data_AF-A0A956MMF6-F1
#
_entry.id   AF-A0A956MMF6-F1
#
_cell.length_a   1.000
_cell.length_b   1.000
_cell.length_c   1.000
_cell.angle_alpha   90.00
_cell.angle_beta   90.00
_cell.angle_gamma   90.00
#
_symmetry.space_group_name_H-M   'P 1'
#
loop_
_entity.id
_entity.type
_entity.pdbx_description
1 polymer ?
#
loop_
_entity_poly.entity_id
_entity_poly.type
_entity_poly.pdbx_seq_one_letter_code
_entity_poly.pdbx_strand_id
1 'polypeptide(L)'
;MKRKAFYFILFSALILQTQIAFSQYTGGDYAGYSSSRSDDILYDGTAPEITGDELPDIVNNLTIANPAGVTLSKNIVVNGKLKVLSGDFNLNGHTIQLGDHASVSETPGNTIYGGSGDISVTQQLNDLVDGKNVSGLGLLLKSEQPLGETTIARGHSQQEVTKNKIGASRYFDVTPANDSGLDVFVEFSYDDSEVAGIPENDLALFILHDDNVKNQSAVAKGAAALAEENWELLGGNVDTRTKAVCKGGIGDFSRLTIARGFAILASEQVTIQSSLFSEGDIHSNGNIFFGRSKAGQHIGNLTAASDIKIENGNSIAGDAYAGNKLWVSNDASFTGTAAEDVVQPINLPSPNYDFNGEKVLVESGYILTLAPGTYGTVLVKSKGILKLTAGDYHFRELIFYDEGKFWADVTNGPTNINVSHELKFGQKIGFRIEPTGEAGSHMVTFTTQQQHEISITDGTVFLGWLIAPYAKVELEWGSIFKGSIVARDVFVGKGANFVSHGYDKPLNELPKPEKEPEEFVLIADEDIVIKAAGETYGNLHA
;
A
#
# COMPACT_ATOMS: atom_id res chain seq x y z
N MET A 1 -17.17 72.97 11.37
CA MET A 1 -15.93 72.89 12.16
C MET A 1 -15.46 71.43 12.18
N LYS A 2 -14.37 71.14 11.45
CA LYS A 2 -13.52 69.93 11.42
C LYS A 2 -14.18 68.53 11.37
N ARG A 3 -14.32 68.00 10.14
CA ARG A 3 -14.38 66.55 9.85
C ARG A 3 -12.97 65.97 9.99
N LYS A 4 -12.80 64.89 10.76
CA LYS A 4 -11.56 64.10 10.84
C LYS A 4 -11.47 63.20 9.62
N ALA A 5 -10.44 63.37 8.79
CA ALA A 5 -10.06 62.42 7.75
C ALA A 5 -9.01 61.48 8.34
N PHE A 6 -9.28 60.17 8.26
CA PHE A 6 -8.29 59.12 8.49
C PHE A 6 -7.40 59.02 7.25
N TYR A 7 -6.10 59.22 7.41
CA TYR A 7 -5.11 58.92 6.37
C TYR A 7 -4.83 57.41 6.39
N PHE A 8 -5.21 56.72 5.31
CA PHE A 8 -4.67 55.41 4.96
C PHE A 8 -3.30 55.65 4.31
N ILE A 9 -2.22 55.22 4.97
CA ILE A 9 -0.90 55.11 4.34
C ILE A 9 -0.86 53.73 3.69
N LEU A 10 -0.96 53.69 2.36
CA LEU A 10 -0.57 52.54 1.56
C LEU A 10 0.94 52.35 1.71
N PHE A 11 1.36 51.31 2.45
CA PHE A 11 2.71 50.77 2.33
C PHE A 11 2.78 50.03 0.99
N SER A 12 3.34 50.65 -0.05
CA SER A 12 3.81 49.91 -1.21
C SER A 12 5.13 49.25 -0.84
N ALA A 13 5.18 47.92 -0.93
CA ALA A 13 6.42 47.18 -0.84
C ALA A 13 7.24 47.46 -2.11
N LEU A 14 8.33 48.22 -1.96
CA LEU A 14 9.34 48.40 -2.98
C LEU A 14 10.16 47.11 -3.08
N ILE A 15 9.77 46.19 -3.94
CA ILE A 15 10.60 45.03 -4.29
C ILE A 15 11.73 45.55 -5.20
N LEU A 16 12.95 45.60 -4.68
CA LEU A 16 14.15 45.75 -5.51
C LEU A 16 14.30 44.47 -6.34
N GLN A 17 13.74 44.46 -7.55
CA GLN A 17 14.18 43.53 -8.59
C GLN A 17 15.53 44.04 -9.09
N THR A 18 16.61 43.32 -8.78
CA THR A 18 17.81 43.38 -9.61
C THR A 18 17.42 42.80 -10.97
N GLN A 19 17.19 43.66 -11.96
CA GLN A 19 17.13 43.24 -13.35
C GLN A 19 18.52 42.71 -13.73
N ILE A 20 18.64 41.39 -13.86
CA ILE A 20 19.66 40.80 -14.72
C ILE A 20 19.17 41.07 -16.14
N ALA A 21 19.88 41.93 -16.85
CA ALA A 21 19.62 42.17 -18.26
C ALA A 21 19.96 40.90 -19.04
N PHE A 22 18.95 40.11 -19.41
CA PHE A 22 19.07 39.17 -20.51
C PHE A 22 19.01 39.96 -21.81
N SER A 23 20.04 39.80 -22.64
CA SER A 23 20.04 40.34 -24.00
C SER A 23 18.85 39.73 -24.74
N GLN A 24 17.88 40.58 -25.08
CA GLN A 24 16.77 40.20 -25.95
C GLN A 24 17.34 39.89 -27.33
N TYR A 25 17.06 38.70 -27.85
CA TYR A 25 17.08 38.50 -29.30
C TYR A 25 15.68 38.16 -29.76
N THR A 26 15.16 39.00 -30.65
CA THR A 26 13.89 38.83 -31.36
C THR A 26 14.09 37.79 -32.45
N GLY A 27 13.34 36.69 -32.36
CA GLY A 27 13.52 35.50 -33.18
C GLY A 27 13.42 35.72 -34.69
N GLY A 28 14.14 34.85 -35.39
CA GLY A 28 13.72 34.29 -36.67
C GLY A 28 13.80 32.77 -36.55
N ASP A 29 12.63 32.13 -36.48
CA ASP A 29 12.29 30.73 -36.75
C ASP A 29 13.09 29.58 -36.07
N TYR A 30 12.39 28.85 -35.19
CA TYR A 30 12.69 27.50 -34.68
C TYR A 30 14.07 27.23 -34.07
N ALA A 31 14.46 27.95 -33.00
CA ALA A 31 15.58 27.53 -32.16
C ALA A 31 15.43 28.02 -30.71
N GLY A 32 15.04 27.12 -29.81
CA GLY A 32 15.03 27.30 -28.35
C GLY A 32 16.30 26.74 -27.69
N TYR A 33 17.48 27.08 -28.18
CA TYR A 33 18.76 26.60 -27.65
C TYR A 33 19.62 27.77 -27.15
N SER A 34 19.97 27.78 -25.86
CA SER A 34 21.03 28.64 -25.32
C SER A 34 22.09 27.77 -24.65
N SER A 35 23.24 27.58 -25.29
CA SER A 35 24.43 27.03 -24.63
C SER A 35 25.25 28.18 -24.05
N SER A 36 25.22 28.34 -22.73
CA SER A 36 26.29 29.05 -22.03
C SER A 36 27.41 28.04 -21.78
N ARG A 37 28.67 28.38 -22.05
CA ARG A 37 29.82 27.44 -21.98
C ARG A 37 30.06 26.92 -20.55
N SER A 38 29.36 25.86 -20.15
CA SER A 38 29.81 24.62 -19.48
C SER A 38 28.56 23.76 -19.20
N ASP A 39 27.99 23.21 -20.26
CA ASP A 39 26.93 22.19 -20.32
C ASP A 39 25.68 22.37 -19.44
N ASP A 40 25.26 23.62 -19.20
CA ASP A 40 23.93 23.93 -18.65
C ASP A 40 22.93 24.15 -19.80
N ILE A 41 21.92 23.29 -19.90
CA ILE A 41 20.92 23.24 -20.96
C ILE A 41 19.53 23.56 -20.39
N LEU A 42 18.79 24.41 -21.09
CA LEU A 42 17.42 24.80 -20.78
C LEU A 42 16.55 24.63 -22.02
N TYR A 43 15.43 23.93 -21.87
CA TYR A 43 14.33 23.87 -22.84
C TYR A 43 13.14 24.66 -22.28
N ASP A 44 12.85 25.85 -22.81
CA ASP A 44 11.80 26.78 -22.34
C ASP A 44 10.85 27.24 -23.46
N GLY A 45 10.78 26.47 -24.54
CA GLY A 45 9.86 26.69 -25.65
C GLY A 45 8.39 26.58 -25.26
N THR A 46 7.50 26.77 -26.24
CA THR A 46 6.03 26.69 -26.04
C THR A 46 5.35 25.66 -26.95
N ALA A 47 6.12 25.01 -27.83
CA ALA A 47 5.70 23.90 -28.66
C ALA A 47 6.48 22.64 -28.25
N PRO A 48 5.96 21.43 -28.51
CA PRO A 48 6.69 20.21 -28.17
C PRO A 48 8.07 20.19 -28.83
N GLU A 49 9.09 19.83 -28.06
CA GLU A 49 10.48 19.81 -28.53
C GLU A 49 11.07 18.40 -28.45
N ILE A 50 12.00 18.11 -29.36
CA ILE A 50 12.85 16.92 -29.32
C ILE A 50 14.27 17.43 -29.09
N THR A 51 15.02 16.81 -28.16
CA THR A 51 16.33 17.31 -27.76
C THR A 51 17.33 17.40 -28.91
N GLY A 52 17.25 16.47 -29.87
CA GLY A 52 18.05 16.44 -31.09
C GLY A 52 19.54 16.16 -30.87
N ASP A 53 20.32 16.25 -31.95
CA ASP A 53 21.78 16.03 -31.92
C ASP A 53 22.53 17.17 -31.21
N GLU A 54 21.88 18.31 -31.00
CA GLU A 54 22.45 19.49 -30.34
C GLU A 54 22.62 19.30 -28.82
N LEU A 55 21.86 18.39 -28.21
CA LEU A 55 22.06 18.02 -26.81
C LEU A 55 23.41 17.31 -26.65
N PRO A 56 24.33 17.73 -25.77
CA PRO A 56 25.56 16.99 -25.51
C PRO A 56 25.31 15.60 -24.90
N ASP A 57 26.23 14.66 -25.11
CA ASP A 57 26.15 13.33 -24.46
C ASP A 57 26.34 13.42 -22.94
N ILE A 58 27.05 14.45 -22.47
CA ILE A 58 27.27 14.76 -21.05
C ILE A 58 26.80 16.18 -20.80
N VAL A 59 25.85 16.31 -19.89
CA VAL A 59 25.23 17.57 -19.50
C VAL A 59 25.58 17.85 -18.04
N ASN A 60 25.90 19.11 -17.71
CA ASN A 60 26.08 19.53 -16.33
C ASN A 60 24.71 19.75 -15.67
N ASN A 61 23.92 20.72 -16.12
CA ASN A 61 22.54 20.91 -15.68
C ASN A 61 21.57 20.81 -16.85
N LEU A 62 20.47 20.09 -16.71
CA LEU A 62 19.37 20.02 -17.67
C LEU A 62 18.08 20.53 -17.01
N THR A 63 17.47 21.56 -17.58
CA THR A 63 16.18 22.10 -17.12
C THR A 63 15.14 22.02 -18.22
N ILE A 64 14.02 21.38 -17.90
CA ILE A 64 12.81 21.30 -18.71
C ILE A 64 11.81 22.29 -18.14
N ALA A 65 11.51 23.34 -18.90
CA ALA A 65 10.57 24.41 -18.57
C ALA A 65 9.65 24.72 -19.75
N ASN A 66 9.46 23.77 -20.66
CA ASN A 66 8.60 23.87 -21.83
C ASN A 66 7.25 23.21 -21.52
N PRO A 67 6.16 23.97 -21.29
CA PRO A 67 4.85 23.42 -20.91
C PRO A 67 4.24 22.45 -21.94
N ALA A 68 4.71 22.45 -23.19
CA ALA A 68 4.26 21.50 -24.21
C ALA A 68 5.03 20.16 -24.19
N GLY A 69 6.01 20.03 -23.29
CA GLY A 69 6.81 18.84 -23.07
C GLY A 69 8.06 18.76 -23.96
N VAL A 70 9.00 17.94 -23.53
CA VAL A 70 10.27 17.67 -24.23
C VAL A 70 10.45 16.17 -24.39
N THR A 71 10.96 15.73 -25.53
CA THR A 71 11.25 14.33 -25.83
C THR A 71 12.76 14.13 -26.01
N LEU A 72 13.34 13.22 -25.23
CA LEU A 72 14.74 12.84 -25.33
C LEU A 72 15.00 12.05 -26.61
N SER A 73 16.13 12.32 -27.28
CA SER A 73 16.49 11.71 -28.57
C SER A 73 17.70 10.77 -28.51
N LYS A 74 18.37 10.67 -27.36
CA LYS A 74 19.52 9.79 -27.13
C LYS A 74 19.80 9.61 -25.63
N ASN A 75 20.61 8.61 -25.31
CA ASN A 75 21.11 8.43 -23.95
C ASN A 75 22.05 9.59 -23.59
N ILE A 76 21.99 10.04 -22.34
CA ILE A 76 22.85 11.12 -21.83
C ILE A 76 23.34 10.83 -20.40
N VAL A 77 24.38 11.55 -20.00
CA VAL A 77 24.82 11.65 -18.60
C VAL A 77 24.47 13.04 -18.07
N VAL A 78 23.90 13.13 -16.86
CA VAL A 78 23.68 14.40 -16.16
C VAL A 78 24.50 14.43 -14.87
N ASN A 79 25.47 15.33 -14.77
CA ASN A 79 26.40 15.39 -13.62
C ASN A 79 25.92 16.30 -12.48
N GLY A 80 25.04 17.25 -12.77
CA GLY A 80 24.50 18.23 -11.83
C GLY A 80 22.99 18.07 -11.65
N LYS A 81 22.19 19.07 -12.04
CA LYS A 81 20.76 19.10 -11.77
C LYS A 81 19.94 18.72 -13.01
N LEU A 82 19.05 17.76 -12.86
CA LEU A 82 17.94 17.52 -13.79
C LEU A 82 16.65 18.09 -13.18
N LYS A 83 16.07 19.11 -13.80
CA LYS A 83 14.86 19.75 -13.29
C LYS A 83 13.74 19.66 -14.31
N VAL A 84 12.59 19.15 -13.90
CA VAL A 84 11.33 19.23 -14.67
C VAL A 84 10.42 20.20 -13.94
N LEU A 85 10.28 21.41 -14.51
CA LEU A 85 9.59 22.54 -13.90
C LEU A 85 8.22 22.80 -14.53
N SER A 86 8.13 22.66 -15.85
CA SER A 86 6.89 22.85 -16.61
C SER A 86 6.94 22.00 -17.88
N GLY A 87 5.89 21.21 -18.09
CA GLY A 87 5.78 20.18 -19.11
C GLY A 87 6.53 18.90 -18.74
N ASP A 88 6.01 17.76 -19.21
CA ASP A 88 6.62 16.46 -18.95
C ASP A 88 7.88 16.24 -19.80
N PHE A 89 8.79 15.40 -19.31
CA PHE A 89 10.00 14.99 -20.01
C PHE A 89 9.92 13.51 -20.42
N ASN A 90 9.70 13.25 -21.70
CA ASN A 90 9.60 11.90 -22.24
C ASN A 90 11.00 11.32 -22.52
N LEU A 91 11.35 10.21 -21.85
CA LEU A 91 12.59 9.48 -22.08
C LEU A 91 12.64 8.80 -23.44
N ASN A 92 11.48 8.47 -24.03
CA ASN A 92 11.39 7.88 -25.37
C ASN A 92 12.26 6.63 -25.56
N GLY A 93 12.37 5.79 -24.54
CA GLY A 93 13.21 4.58 -24.56
C GLY A 93 14.71 4.82 -24.31
N HIS A 94 15.12 6.06 -24.07
CA HIS A 94 16.50 6.40 -23.75
C HIS A 94 16.75 6.44 -22.24
N THR A 95 18.04 6.43 -21.88
CA THR A 95 18.50 6.40 -20.49
C THR A 95 19.18 7.70 -20.10
N ILE A 96 19.01 8.07 -18.82
CA ILE A 96 19.76 9.16 -18.19
C ILE A 96 20.58 8.58 -17.05
N GLN A 97 21.90 8.57 -17.24
CA GLN A 97 22.82 8.23 -16.16
C GLN A 97 23.13 9.48 -15.34
N LEU A 98 22.81 9.44 -14.06
CA LEU A 98 23.15 10.49 -13.10
C LEU A 98 24.59 10.29 -12.60
N GLY A 99 25.32 11.40 -12.50
CA GLY A 99 26.59 11.44 -11.77
C GLY A 99 26.39 11.27 -10.26
N ASP A 100 27.46 10.95 -9.53
CA ASP A 100 27.44 10.62 -8.10
C ASP A 100 26.85 11.72 -7.19
N HIS A 101 26.86 12.97 -7.66
CA HIS A 101 26.32 14.13 -6.92
C HIS A 101 25.13 14.79 -7.63
N ALA A 102 24.62 14.17 -8.70
CA ALA A 102 23.53 14.71 -9.46
C ALA A 102 22.20 14.60 -8.69
N SER A 103 21.27 15.50 -9.00
CA SER A 103 19.96 15.56 -8.36
C SER A 103 18.84 15.77 -9.37
N VAL A 104 17.74 15.04 -9.20
CA VAL A 104 16.49 15.19 -9.92
C VAL A 104 15.51 16.00 -9.07
N SER A 105 14.74 16.88 -9.71
CA SER A 105 13.58 17.53 -9.09
C SER A 105 12.46 17.71 -10.09
N GLU A 106 11.27 17.25 -9.73
CA GLU A 106 10.05 17.32 -10.53
C GLU A 106 9.03 18.20 -9.78
N THR A 107 8.35 19.10 -10.48
CA THR A 107 7.20 19.82 -9.91
C THR A 107 5.94 18.94 -10.04
N PRO A 108 4.99 19.02 -9.09
CA PRO A 108 3.77 18.21 -9.17
C PRO A 108 3.05 18.37 -10.52
N GLY A 109 2.72 17.24 -11.15
CA GLY A 109 2.13 17.17 -12.48
C GLY A 109 3.08 17.47 -13.66
N ASN A 110 4.39 17.57 -13.43
CA ASN A 110 5.40 17.67 -14.50
C ASN A 110 6.50 16.64 -14.21
N THR A 111 6.39 15.48 -14.84
CA THR A 111 7.17 14.28 -14.51
C THR A 111 8.10 13.89 -15.65
N ILE A 112 9.13 13.12 -15.31
CA ILE A 112 9.88 12.34 -16.28
C ILE A 112 9.10 11.04 -16.50
N TYR A 113 8.85 10.68 -17.76
CA TYR A 113 8.02 9.53 -18.10
C TYR A 113 8.52 8.83 -19.37
N GLY A 114 7.90 7.71 -19.72
CA GLY A 114 8.15 6.99 -20.96
C GLY A 114 7.89 5.50 -20.78
N GLY A 115 7.20 4.87 -21.73
CA GLY A 115 6.87 3.43 -21.63
C GLY A 115 8.09 2.49 -21.64
N SER A 116 9.29 3.03 -21.85
CA SER A 116 10.60 2.36 -21.73
C SER A 116 11.69 3.42 -21.48
N GLY A 117 12.87 2.97 -21.01
CA GLY A 117 13.98 3.84 -20.59
C GLY A 117 13.98 4.08 -19.08
N ASP A 118 15.12 4.51 -18.54
CA ASP A 118 15.31 4.72 -17.10
C ASP A 118 16.16 5.95 -16.79
N ILE A 119 16.07 6.37 -15.53
CA ILE A 119 17.05 7.26 -14.90
C ILE A 119 17.76 6.46 -13.83
N SER A 120 19.09 6.42 -13.85
CA SER A 120 19.85 5.60 -12.90
C SER A 120 21.04 6.32 -12.28
N VAL A 121 21.42 5.89 -11.09
CA VAL A 121 22.57 6.40 -10.35
C VAL A 121 23.25 5.25 -9.61
N THR A 122 24.58 5.31 -9.46
CA THR A 122 25.33 4.40 -8.59
C THR A 122 26.09 5.23 -7.57
N GLN A 123 25.90 4.94 -6.28
CA GLN A 123 26.51 5.67 -5.16
C GLN A 123 26.93 4.73 -4.03
N GLN A 124 27.83 5.19 -3.16
CA GLN A 124 28.09 4.56 -1.87
C GLN A 124 27.00 4.95 -0.86
N LEU A 125 26.24 3.97 -0.36
CA LEU A 125 25.13 4.16 0.58
C LEU A 125 25.41 3.46 1.91
N ASN A 126 26.39 3.99 2.65
CA ASN A 126 26.83 3.42 3.93
C ASN A 126 26.29 4.16 5.17
N ASP A 127 25.72 5.35 4.99
CA ASP A 127 25.12 6.15 6.07
C ASP A 127 23.72 6.58 5.64
N LEU A 128 22.71 5.90 6.19
CA LEU A 128 21.29 6.08 5.88
C LEU A 128 20.45 6.25 7.15
N VAL A 129 21.05 6.54 8.32
CA VAL A 129 20.33 6.57 9.60
C VAL A 129 19.26 7.67 9.63
N ASP A 130 19.51 8.81 8.97
CA ASP A 130 18.56 9.92 8.86
C ASP A 130 17.60 9.81 7.66
N GLY A 131 17.74 8.76 6.85
CA GLY A 131 17.03 8.61 5.59
C GLY A 131 17.61 9.46 4.46
N LYS A 132 17.68 8.91 3.25
CA LYS A 132 18.20 9.61 2.06
C LYS A 132 17.32 9.32 0.84
N ASN A 133 16.70 10.35 0.28
CA ASN A 133 16.14 10.29 -1.07
C ASN A 133 17.29 10.33 -2.09
N VAL A 134 17.62 9.19 -2.66
CA VAL A 134 18.84 9.03 -3.46
C VAL A 134 18.72 9.82 -4.76
N SER A 135 19.54 10.86 -4.90
CA SER A 135 19.54 11.80 -6.04
C SER A 135 18.18 12.41 -6.36
N GLY A 136 17.23 12.44 -5.42
CA GLY A 136 15.88 12.95 -5.69
C GLY A 136 15.05 12.06 -6.63
N LEU A 137 15.41 10.78 -6.79
CA LEU A 137 14.68 9.85 -7.66
C LEU A 137 13.25 9.54 -7.17
N GLY A 138 12.93 9.85 -5.90
CA GLY A 138 11.63 9.53 -5.30
C GLY A 138 11.63 8.21 -4.54
N LEU A 139 12.81 7.71 -4.18
CA LEU A 139 12.98 6.57 -3.29
C LEU A 139 13.88 7.00 -2.13
N LEU A 140 13.28 7.16 -0.95
CA LEU A 140 14.02 7.42 0.28
C LEU A 140 14.29 6.10 1.00
N LEU A 141 15.56 5.88 1.32
CA LEU A 141 16.05 4.70 2.04
C LEU A 141 16.57 5.13 3.41
N LYS A 142 16.18 4.41 4.46
CA LYS A 142 16.70 4.57 5.82
C LYS A 142 17.08 3.20 6.38
N SER A 143 18.31 3.05 6.85
CA SER A 143 18.80 1.81 7.47
C SER A 143 19.98 2.10 8.39
N GLU A 144 20.15 1.27 9.42
CA GLU A 144 21.36 1.23 10.25
C GLU A 144 22.45 0.36 9.59
N GLN A 145 22.09 -0.51 8.65
CA GLN A 145 23.02 -1.36 7.91
C GLN A 145 23.52 -0.66 6.65
N PRO A 146 24.82 -0.73 6.32
CA PRO A 146 25.36 -0.17 5.09
C PRO A 146 24.93 -1.02 3.89
N LEU A 147 24.37 -0.38 2.85
CA LEU A 147 24.03 -1.04 1.58
C LEU A 147 25.27 -1.22 0.68
N GLY A 148 26.36 -0.50 0.94
CA GLY A 148 27.57 -0.53 0.13
C GLY A 148 27.42 0.29 -1.16
N GLU A 149 28.11 -0.12 -2.22
CA GLU A 149 27.84 0.42 -3.56
C GLU A 149 26.45 -0.01 -4.00
N THR A 150 25.60 0.93 -4.37
CA THR A 150 24.21 0.64 -4.75
C THR A 150 23.88 1.34 -6.04
N THR A 151 23.37 0.57 -7.00
CA THR A 151 22.72 1.11 -8.20
C THR A 151 21.22 1.21 -7.95
N ILE A 152 20.64 2.38 -8.23
CA ILE A 152 19.19 2.59 -8.25
C ILE A 152 18.81 3.08 -9.64
N ALA A 153 17.87 2.40 -10.28
CA ALA A 153 17.27 2.81 -11.55
C ALA A 153 15.77 3.01 -11.37
N ARG A 154 15.25 4.16 -11.82
CA ARG A 154 13.83 4.48 -11.84
C ARG A 154 13.28 4.29 -13.25
N GLY A 155 12.34 3.37 -13.40
CA GLY A 155 11.58 3.15 -14.64
C GLY A 155 10.18 3.75 -14.58
N HIS A 156 9.57 3.91 -15.76
CA HIS A 156 8.34 4.69 -15.96
C HIS A 156 7.23 3.90 -16.71
N SER A 157 7.34 2.56 -16.72
CA SER A 157 6.32 1.66 -17.25
C SER A 157 5.53 0.97 -16.13
N GLN A 158 4.22 0.83 -16.30
CA GLN A 158 3.39 0.10 -15.36
C GLN A 158 3.84 -1.37 -15.23
N GLN A 159 3.86 -1.87 -13.99
CA GLN A 159 4.15 -3.28 -13.70
C GLN A 159 2.85 -4.07 -13.55
N GLU A 160 2.76 -5.27 -14.12
CA GLU A 160 1.65 -6.18 -13.84
C GLU A 160 2.02 -7.08 -12.65
N VAL A 161 1.36 -6.88 -11.50
CA VAL A 161 1.66 -7.62 -10.25
C VAL A 161 0.99 -8.99 -10.26
N THR A 162 -0.27 -9.00 -10.69
CA THR A 162 -1.01 -10.22 -11.00
C THR A 162 -1.98 -9.88 -12.12
N LYS A 163 -2.68 -10.88 -12.62
CA LYS A 163 -3.62 -10.73 -13.71
C LYS A 163 -4.61 -9.58 -13.47
N ASN A 164 -4.70 -8.67 -14.42
CA ASN A 164 -5.54 -7.47 -14.38
C ASN A 164 -5.26 -6.52 -13.19
N LYS A 165 -4.15 -6.70 -12.47
CA LYS A 165 -3.68 -5.79 -11.42
C LYS A 165 -2.42 -5.09 -11.88
N ILE A 166 -2.63 -3.90 -12.44
CA ILE A 166 -1.60 -3.03 -12.98
C ILE A 166 -1.16 -2.04 -11.89
N GLY A 167 0.14 -1.84 -11.75
CA GLY A 167 0.76 -0.89 -10.84
C GLY A 167 0.77 0.53 -11.37
N ALA A 168 1.31 1.43 -10.54
CA ALA A 168 1.67 2.76 -10.97
C ALA A 168 2.73 2.68 -12.08
N SER A 169 2.84 3.77 -12.85
CA SER A 169 3.83 3.86 -13.91
C SER A 169 5.27 3.90 -13.38
N ARG A 170 5.50 4.09 -12.08
CA ARG A 170 6.85 4.15 -11.48
C ARG A 170 7.25 2.83 -10.84
N TYR A 171 8.50 2.43 -11.04
CA TYR A 171 9.14 1.36 -10.28
C TYR A 171 10.64 1.66 -10.09
N PHE A 172 11.27 0.98 -9.14
CA PHE A 172 12.70 1.08 -8.88
C PHE A 172 13.36 -0.30 -8.94
N ASP A 173 14.43 -0.41 -9.73
CA ASP A 173 15.39 -1.51 -9.60
C ASP A 173 16.51 -1.05 -8.66
N VAL A 174 16.71 -1.77 -7.56
CA VAL A 174 17.70 -1.46 -6.54
C VAL A 174 18.64 -2.65 -6.40
N THR A 175 19.94 -2.41 -6.60
CA THR A 175 20.98 -3.44 -6.51
C THR A 175 22.07 -2.96 -5.57
N PRO A 176 22.00 -3.29 -4.27
CA PRO A 176 23.04 -2.98 -3.30
C PRO A 176 24.15 -4.05 -3.32
N ALA A 177 25.36 -3.67 -2.90
CA ALA A 177 26.47 -4.61 -2.73
C ALA A 177 26.24 -5.54 -1.52
N ASN A 178 25.55 -5.05 -0.49
CA ASN A 178 25.06 -5.85 0.63
C ASN A 178 23.54 -5.98 0.48
N ASP A 179 23.02 -7.18 0.21
CA ASP A 179 21.60 -7.41 -0.14
C ASP A 179 20.94 -8.51 0.71
N SER A 180 21.23 -8.54 2.00
CA SER A 180 20.63 -9.55 2.89
C SER A 180 20.50 -9.05 4.31
N GLY A 181 19.32 -9.20 4.90
CA GLY A 181 19.05 -8.84 6.29
C GLY A 181 19.20 -7.35 6.59
N LEU A 182 18.87 -6.49 5.61
CA LEU A 182 19.14 -5.05 5.67
C LEU A 182 18.19 -4.26 6.59
N ASP A 183 16.98 -4.78 6.84
CA ASP A 183 15.92 -4.12 7.63
C ASP A 183 15.72 -2.65 7.24
N VAL A 184 15.55 -2.39 5.95
CA VAL A 184 15.47 -1.05 5.40
C VAL A 184 14.05 -0.51 5.50
N PHE A 185 13.94 0.75 5.90
CA PHE A 185 12.75 1.56 5.70
C PHE A 185 12.81 2.25 4.34
N VAL A 186 11.74 2.07 3.57
CA VAL A 186 11.51 2.68 2.26
C VAL A 186 10.35 3.65 2.35
N GLU A 187 10.54 4.84 1.78
CA GLU A 187 9.47 5.72 1.36
C GLU A 187 9.50 5.82 -0.17
N PHE A 188 8.47 5.28 -0.82
CA PHE A 188 8.26 5.34 -2.25
C PHE A 188 7.37 6.55 -2.56
N SER A 189 7.92 7.60 -3.18
CA SER A 189 7.16 8.77 -3.59
C SER A 189 6.55 8.60 -4.98
N TYR A 190 5.36 9.15 -5.20
CA TYR A 190 4.66 9.12 -6.49
C TYR A 190 4.05 10.48 -6.84
N ASP A 191 3.72 10.69 -8.11
CA ASP A 191 2.86 11.79 -8.58
C ASP A 191 1.45 11.26 -8.91
N ASP A 192 0.42 12.11 -8.76
CA ASP A 192 -0.97 11.73 -9.04
C ASP A 192 -1.18 11.28 -10.50
N SER A 193 -0.36 11.76 -11.44
CA SER A 193 -0.38 11.33 -12.84
C SER A 193 0.11 9.90 -13.06
N GLU A 194 0.85 9.32 -12.10
CA GLU A 194 1.47 8.00 -12.23
C GLU A 194 0.60 6.86 -11.70
N VAL A 195 -0.38 7.15 -10.83
CA VAL A 195 -1.17 6.13 -10.12
C VAL A 195 -2.37 5.58 -10.92
N ALA A 196 -2.51 5.96 -12.20
CA ALA A 196 -3.41 5.35 -13.17
C ALA A 196 -4.88 5.13 -12.71
N GLY A 197 -5.40 6.04 -11.87
CA GLY A 197 -6.77 5.95 -11.35
C GLY A 197 -6.97 4.98 -10.18
N ILE A 198 -5.89 4.39 -9.66
CA ILE A 198 -5.92 3.64 -8.40
C ILE A 198 -6.24 4.65 -7.27
N PRO A 199 -7.27 4.40 -6.43
CA PRO A 199 -7.49 5.22 -5.25
C PRO A 199 -6.24 5.22 -4.37
N GLU A 200 -5.69 6.39 -4.06
CA GLU A 200 -4.40 6.48 -3.37
C GLU A 200 -4.39 5.72 -2.05
N ASN A 201 -5.50 5.77 -1.29
CA ASN A 201 -5.65 5.04 -0.04
C ASN A 201 -5.53 3.51 -0.18
N ASP A 202 -5.75 2.97 -1.38
CA ASP A 202 -5.61 1.55 -1.69
C ASP A 202 -4.21 1.19 -2.22
N LEU A 203 -3.27 2.14 -2.32
CA LEU A 203 -1.91 1.84 -2.77
C LEU A 203 -1.17 0.95 -1.76
N ALA A 204 -0.35 0.06 -2.29
CA ALA A 204 0.52 -0.81 -1.52
C ALA A 204 1.86 -0.99 -2.24
N LEU A 205 2.91 -1.22 -1.47
CA LEU A 205 4.23 -1.54 -1.96
C LEU A 205 4.33 -3.05 -2.25
N PHE A 206 4.93 -3.35 -3.39
CA PHE A 206 5.25 -4.70 -3.83
C PHE A 206 6.74 -4.79 -4.14
N ILE A 207 7.33 -5.96 -3.88
CA ILE A 207 8.69 -6.30 -4.30
C ILE A 207 8.66 -7.54 -5.17
N LEU A 208 9.40 -7.53 -6.28
CA LEU A 208 9.59 -8.71 -7.14
C LEU A 208 10.93 -9.34 -6.80
N HIS A 209 10.90 -10.59 -6.34
CA HIS A 209 12.10 -11.39 -6.11
C HIS A 209 12.54 -12.08 -7.41
N ASP A 210 13.31 -11.37 -8.23
CA ASP A 210 13.84 -11.88 -9.50
C ASP A 210 15.36 -11.80 -9.54
N ASP A 211 16.00 -12.97 -9.59
CA ASP A 211 17.45 -13.10 -9.73
C ASP A 211 17.97 -12.49 -11.05
N ASN A 212 17.17 -12.40 -12.11
CA ASN A 212 17.57 -11.76 -13.37
C ASN A 212 17.65 -10.24 -13.26
N VAL A 213 16.73 -9.62 -12.50
CA VAL A 213 16.81 -8.21 -12.12
C VAL A 213 18.05 -7.98 -11.24
N LYS A 214 18.31 -8.86 -10.27
CA LYS A 214 19.53 -8.79 -9.43
C LYS A 214 20.84 -8.95 -10.23
N ASN A 215 20.87 -9.84 -11.24
CA ASN A 215 22.09 -10.22 -11.97
C ASN A 215 22.37 -9.42 -13.26
N GLN A 216 21.68 -8.31 -13.52
CA GLN A 216 22.03 -7.25 -14.49
C GLN A 216 22.37 -7.67 -15.95
N SER A 217 22.05 -8.88 -16.43
CA SER A 217 22.54 -9.34 -17.76
C SER A 217 21.46 -9.67 -18.81
N ALA A 218 20.16 -9.53 -18.53
CA ALA A 218 19.15 -9.89 -19.55
C ALA A 218 17.96 -8.93 -19.69
N VAL A 219 17.58 -8.18 -18.64
CA VAL A 219 16.54 -7.16 -18.75
C VAL A 219 17.25 -5.81 -18.89
N ALA A 220 17.00 -5.10 -20.00
CA ALA A 220 17.42 -3.70 -20.09
C ALA A 220 16.84 -2.98 -18.88
N LYS A 221 17.69 -2.36 -18.05
CA LYS A 221 17.26 -1.46 -16.97
C LYS A 221 16.16 -0.55 -17.55
N GLY A 222 15.01 -0.47 -16.88
CA GLY A 222 13.89 0.32 -17.42
C GLY A 222 12.87 -0.40 -18.32
N ALA A 223 12.93 -1.71 -18.53
CA ALA A 223 11.85 -2.47 -19.18
C ALA A 223 10.76 -2.94 -18.19
N ALA A 224 9.50 -2.93 -18.63
CA ALA A 224 8.39 -3.53 -17.89
C ALA A 224 8.70 -5.00 -17.56
N ALA A 225 8.58 -5.38 -16.29
CA ALA A 225 8.54 -6.80 -15.96
C ALA A 225 7.19 -7.34 -16.44
N LEU A 226 7.23 -8.41 -17.21
CA LEU A 226 6.04 -9.22 -17.45
C LEU A 226 5.71 -9.96 -16.14
N ALA A 227 4.48 -10.47 -16.02
CA ALA A 227 4.03 -11.27 -14.89
C ALA A 227 4.88 -12.55 -14.74
N GLU A 228 6.07 -12.39 -14.17
CA GLU A 228 6.98 -13.46 -13.79
C GLU A 228 6.83 -13.71 -12.30
N GLU A 229 7.02 -14.97 -11.97
CA GLU A 229 6.84 -15.57 -10.66
C GLU A 229 7.57 -14.74 -9.60
N ASN A 230 6.96 -14.54 -8.41
CA ASN A 230 7.58 -14.02 -7.17
C ASN A 230 7.31 -12.56 -6.74
N TRP A 231 6.22 -11.92 -7.18
CA TRP A 231 5.78 -10.69 -6.50
C TRP A 231 5.36 -10.98 -5.05
N GLU A 232 5.88 -10.20 -4.12
CA GLU A 232 5.48 -10.17 -2.72
C GLU A 232 4.71 -8.87 -2.43
N LEU A 233 3.55 -8.98 -1.77
CA LEU A 233 2.86 -7.83 -1.19
C LEU A 233 3.55 -7.47 0.12
N LEU A 234 4.21 -6.30 0.19
CA LEU A 234 4.78 -5.80 1.46
C LEU A 234 3.74 -5.04 2.30
N GLY A 235 2.65 -4.57 1.67
CA GLY A 235 1.70 -3.63 2.26
C GLY A 235 2.29 -2.22 2.25
N GLY A 236 2.21 -1.53 3.38
CA GLY A 236 2.82 -0.21 3.55
C GLY A 236 1.77 0.86 3.82
N ASN A 237 2.13 1.82 4.65
CA ASN A 237 1.23 2.91 4.99
C ASN A 237 1.29 3.95 3.87
N VAL A 238 0.12 4.40 3.41
CA VAL A 238 0.04 5.48 2.44
C VAL A 238 0.01 6.81 3.20
N ASP A 239 0.80 7.79 2.80
CA ASP A 239 0.64 9.17 3.25
C ASP A 239 0.26 10.03 2.06
N THR A 240 -1.04 10.23 1.86
CA THR A 240 -1.58 11.00 0.74
C THR A 240 -1.24 12.50 0.82
N ARG A 241 -0.74 12.99 1.97
CA ARG A 241 -0.30 14.38 2.14
C ARG A 241 1.07 14.59 1.50
N THR A 242 1.93 13.59 1.59
CA THR A 242 3.30 13.60 1.04
C THR A 242 3.42 12.79 -0.25
N LYS A 243 2.33 12.14 -0.69
CA LYS A 243 2.28 11.29 -1.89
C LYS A 243 3.32 10.18 -1.84
N ALA A 244 3.28 9.43 -0.74
CA ALA A 244 4.25 8.38 -0.48
C ALA A 244 3.63 7.10 0.09
N VAL A 245 4.27 5.97 -0.19
CA VAL A 245 4.01 4.68 0.47
C VAL A 245 5.23 4.30 1.30
N CYS A 246 5.03 4.13 2.60
CA CYS A 246 6.09 3.91 3.59
C CYS A 246 6.06 2.49 4.15
N LYS A 247 7.20 1.80 4.12
CA LYS A 247 7.35 0.43 4.63
C LYS A 247 8.72 0.23 5.28
N GLY A 248 8.73 -0.17 6.56
CA GLY A 248 9.92 -0.69 7.25
C GLY A 248 10.07 -2.21 7.07
N GLY A 249 11.22 -2.77 7.44
CA GLY A 249 11.39 -4.23 7.45
C GLY A 249 11.84 -4.86 6.14
N ILE A 250 12.33 -4.09 5.17
CA ILE A 250 12.73 -4.64 3.87
C ILE A 250 14.11 -5.29 3.99
N GLY A 251 14.15 -6.62 3.89
CA GLY A 251 15.35 -7.43 4.15
C GLY A 251 16.36 -7.46 3.00
N ASP A 252 15.88 -7.33 1.78
CA ASP A 252 16.66 -7.37 0.54
C ASP A 252 15.91 -6.62 -0.57
N PHE A 253 16.61 -6.31 -1.66
CA PHE A 253 16.10 -5.53 -2.76
C PHE A 253 16.18 -6.27 -4.10
N SER A 254 15.27 -5.87 -4.98
CA SER A 254 15.27 -6.20 -6.40
C SER A 254 14.47 -5.10 -7.08
N ARG A 255 13.23 -5.37 -7.48
CA ARG A 255 12.31 -4.38 -8.05
C ARG A 255 11.19 -4.02 -7.10
N LEU A 256 11.03 -2.72 -6.83
CA LEU A 256 9.93 -2.14 -6.07
C LEU A 256 8.93 -1.46 -7.01
N THR A 257 7.65 -1.68 -6.80
CA THR A 257 6.57 -0.91 -7.43
C THR A 257 5.47 -0.65 -6.42
N ILE A 258 4.62 0.33 -6.70
CA ILE A 258 3.34 0.46 -6.02
C ILE A 258 2.21 0.01 -6.95
N ALA A 259 1.18 -0.60 -6.38
CA ALA A 259 -0.03 -0.98 -7.09
C ALA A 259 -1.22 -0.95 -6.12
N ARG A 260 -2.43 -1.21 -6.63
CA ARG A 260 -3.59 -1.38 -5.75
C ARG A 260 -3.39 -2.62 -4.87
N GLY A 261 -3.42 -2.46 -3.56
CA GLY A 261 -3.43 -3.56 -2.60
C GLY A 261 -4.68 -4.45 -2.73
N PHE A 262 -4.72 -5.50 -1.90
CA PHE A 262 -5.89 -6.35 -1.76
C PHE A 262 -6.65 -5.96 -0.49
N ALA A 263 -7.98 -6.00 -0.51
CA ALA A 263 -8.74 -5.99 0.74
C ALA A 263 -8.50 -7.28 1.52
N ILE A 264 -8.36 -8.41 0.81
CA ILE A 264 -7.98 -9.69 1.40
C ILE A 264 -6.93 -10.37 0.50
N LEU A 265 -5.79 -10.72 1.07
CA LEU A 265 -4.80 -11.63 0.50
C LEU A 265 -4.64 -12.83 1.44
N ALA A 266 -4.87 -14.04 0.95
CA ALA A 266 -4.64 -15.27 1.71
C ALA A 266 -3.63 -16.20 1.03
N SER A 267 -2.77 -16.87 1.80
CA SER A 267 -1.88 -17.90 1.24
C SER A 267 -2.56 -19.25 1.04
N GLU A 268 -3.70 -19.52 1.70
CA GLU A 268 -4.41 -20.80 1.61
C GLU A 268 -5.88 -20.63 1.22
N GLN A 269 -6.68 -19.93 2.02
CA GLN A 269 -8.12 -19.85 1.76
C GLN A 269 -8.74 -18.53 2.20
N VAL A 270 -9.68 -18.05 1.39
CA VAL A 270 -10.67 -17.05 1.78
C VAL A 270 -12.04 -17.71 1.78
N THR A 271 -12.72 -17.69 2.93
CA THR A 271 -14.10 -18.15 3.07
C THR A 271 -14.97 -16.99 3.53
N ILE A 272 -15.99 -16.65 2.73
CA ILE A 272 -17.03 -15.69 3.08
C ILE A 272 -18.31 -16.49 3.28
N GLN A 273 -18.68 -16.76 4.53
CA GLN A 273 -19.80 -17.64 4.85
C GLN A 273 -21.14 -17.05 4.38
N SER A 274 -21.40 -15.81 4.77
CA SER A 274 -22.54 -15.00 4.33
C SER A 274 -22.31 -13.54 4.72
N SER A 275 -21.63 -12.80 3.83
CA SER A 275 -21.54 -11.35 3.96
C SER A 275 -22.76 -10.71 3.28
N LEU A 276 -23.23 -9.58 3.83
CA LEU A 276 -24.24 -8.75 3.18
C LEU A 276 -23.59 -7.79 2.18
N PHE A 277 -22.42 -7.24 2.52
CA PHE A 277 -21.67 -6.35 1.67
C PHE A 277 -20.17 -6.51 1.92
N SER A 278 -19.42 -6.54 0.83
CA SER A 278 -17.97 -6.50 0.85
C SER A 278 -17.41 -5.69 -0.31
N GLU A 279 -16.26 -5.05 -0.10
CA GLU A 279 -15.59 -4.25 -1.12
C GLU A 279 -14.06 -4.41 -1.10
N GLY A 280 -13.48 -4.39 -2.30
CA GLY A 280 -12.06 -4.42 -2.58
C GLY A 280 -11.60 -5.75 -3.15
N ASP A 281 -10.46 -5.76 -3.82
CA ASP A 281 -9.97 -6.97 -4.50
C ASP A 281 -9.61 -8.08 -3.49
N ILE A 282 -9.96 -9.32 -3.84
CA ILE A 282 -9.63 -10.53 -3.06
C ILE A 282 -8.69 -11.41 -3.87
N HIS A 283 -7.60 -11.83 -3.23
CA HIS A 283 -6.69 -12.84 -3.76
C HIS A 283 -6.48 -13.99 -2.78
N SER A 284 -6.38 -15.20 -3.32
CA SER A 284 -5.98 -16.39 -2.56
C SER A 284 -4.98 -17.22 -3.37
N ASN A 285 -3.85 -17.59 -2.76
CA ASN A 285 -2.95 -18.57 -3.36
C ASN A 285 -3.53 -19.99 -3.32
N GLY A 286 -4.64 -20.21 -2.61
CA GLY A 286 -5.45 -21.42 -2.73
C GLY A 286 -6.85 -21.07 -3.20
N ASN A 287 -7.86 -21.24 -2.34
CA ASN A 287 -9.26 -21.19 -2.73
C ASN A 287 -9.97 -19.90 -2.28
N ILE A 288 -11.00 -19.50 -3.02
CA ILE A 288 -12.00 -18.51 -2.58
C ILE A 288 -13.38 -19.17 -2.57
N PHE A 289 -14.08 -19.10 -1.44
CA PHE A 289 -15.43 -19.62 -1.28
C PHE A 289 -16.39 -18.55 -0.76
N PHE A 290 -17.41 -18.23 -1.57
CA PHE A 290 -18.58 -17.49 -1.13
C PHE A 290 -19.71 -18.48 -0.85
N GLY A 291 -20.07 -18.60 0.43
CA GLY A 291 -21.20 -19.40 0.91
C GLY A 291 -22.54 -18.78 0.53
N ARG A 292 -23.63 -19.52 0.76
CA ARG A 292 -24.99 -19.07 0.39
C ARG A 292 -25.36 -17.80 1.12
N SER A 293 -25.90 -16.83 0.38
CA SER A 293 -26.42 -15.58 0.94
C SER A 293 -27.84 -15.30 0.46
N LYS A 294 -28.56 -14.43 1.18
CA LYS A 294 -29.89 -13.95 0.76
C LYS A 294 -29.76 -12.83 -0.29
N ALA A 295 -28.72 -12.01 -0.15
CA ALA A 295 -28.42 -10.85 -1.00
C ALA A 295 -26.96 -10.43 -0.79
N GLY A 296 -26.00 -11.35 -0.91
CA GLY A 296 -24.59 -11.05 -0.73
C GLY A 296 -24.08 -10.21 -1.90
N GLN A 297 -23.45 -9.07 -1.61
CA GLN A 297 -22.82 -8.24 -2.62
C GLN A 297 -21.31 -8.15 -2.37
N HIS A 298 -20.52 -8.36 -3.42
CA HIS A 298 -19.11 -8.02 -3.45
C HIS A 298 -18.86 -6.99 -4.56
N ILE A 299 -18.07 -5.95 -4.28
CA ILE A 299 -17.58 -5.00 -5.28
C ILE A 299 -16.06 -5.10 -5.30
N GLY A 300 -15.50 -5.61 -6.40
CA GLY A 300 -14.06 -5.91 -6.47
C GLY A 300 -13.80 -7.16 -7.29
N ASN A 301 -12.53 -7.32 -7.67
CA ASN A 301 -12.08 -8.47 -8.46
C ASN A 301 -11.72 -9.64 -7.55
N LEU A 302 -11.96 -10.86 -8.04
CA LEU A 302 -11.61 -12.11 -7.37
C LEU A 302 -10.52 -12.84 -8.17
N THR A 303 -9.45 -13.24 -7.50
CA THR A 303 -8.38 -14.05 -8.12
C THR A 303 -7.97 -15.17 -7.19
N ALA A 304 -7.99 -16.42 -7.66
CA ALA A 304 -7.53 -17.55 -6.88
C ALA A 304 -6.59 -18.41 -7.71
N ALA A 305 -5.42 -18.78 -7.16
CA ALA A 305 -4.50 -19.68 -7.85
C ALA A 305 -5.04 -21.13 -7.92
N SER A 306 -6.03 -21.48 -7.09
CA SER A 306 -6.78 -22.74 -7.17
C SER A 306 -8.24 -22.48 -7.55
N ASP A 307 -9.21 -22.79 -6.69
CA ASP A 307 -10.63 -22.80 -7.06
C ASP A 307 -11.34 -21.53 -6.56
N ILE A 308 -12.30 -21.07 -7.36
CA ILE A 308 -13.33 -20.11 -6.91
C ILE A 308 -14.68 -20.81 -6.90
N LYS A 309 -15.38 -20.74 -5.78
CA LYS A 309 -16.74 -21.26 -5.63
C LYS A 309 -17.68 -20.18 -5.11
N ILE A 310 -18.71 -19.85 -5.89
CA ILE A 310 -19.75 -18.88 -5.55
C ILE A 310 -21.11 -19.57 -5.47
N GLU A 311 -21.66 -19.66 -4.27
CA GLU A 311 -22.97 -20.24 -4.01
C GLU A 311 -24.13 -19.25 -4.29
N ASN A 312 -25.37 -19.76 -4.25
CA ASN A 312 -26.59 -18.99 -4.57
C ASN A 312 -26.74 -17.70 -3.74
N GLY A 313 -27.29 -16.68 -4.39
CA GLY A 313 -27.69 -15.41 -3.77
C GLY A 313 -26.53 -14.44 -3.51
N ASN A 314 -25.42 -14.62 -4.23
CA ASN A 314 -24.29 -13.70 -4.26
C ASN A 314 -24.19 -12.99 -5.62
N SER A 315 -23.87 -11.70 -5.59
CA SER A 315 -23.60 -10.85 -6.75
C SER A 315 -22.20 -10.29 -6.65
N ILE A 316 -21.37 -10.53 -7.67
CA ILE A 316 -19.99 -10.06 -7.75
C ILE A 316 -19.90 -8.96 -8.81
N ALA A 317 -19.67 -7.73 -8.37
CA ALA A 317 -19.44 -6.59 -9.24
C ALA A 317 -17.94 -6.42 -9.52
N GLY A 318 -17.41 -7.28 -10.40
CA GLY A 318 -16.01 -7.33 -10.79
C GLY A 318 -15.70 -8.57 -11.64
N ASP A 319 -14.43 -8.73 -11.99
CA ASP A 319 -13.92 -9.92 -12.66
C ASP A 319 -13.62 -11.05 -11.66
N ALA A 320 -13.65 -12.30 -12.11
CA ALA A 320 -13.26 -13.47 -11.33
C ALA A 320 -12.42 -14.45 -12.17
N TYR A 321 -11.21 -14.74 -11.71
CA TYR A 321 -10.29 -15.70 -12.34
C TYR A 321 -9.88 -16.80 -11.37
N ALA A 322 -10.15 -18.05 -11.74
CA ALA A 322 -9.72 -19.24 -11.00
C ALA A 322 -8.61 -19.99 -11.75
N GLY A 323 -7.51 -20.30 -11.07
CA GLY A 323 -6.38 -21.06 -11.61
C GLY A 323 -6.71 -22.52 -11.91
N ASN A 324 -7.76 -23.08 -11.30
CA ASN A 324 -8.21 -24.46 -11.53
C ASN A 324 -9.69 -24.53 -11.90
N LYS A 325 -10.62 -24.40 -10.93
CA LYS A 325 -12.06 -24.50 -11.22
C LYS A 325 -12.85 -23.28 -10.77
N LEU A 326 -13.79 -22.87 -11.62
CA LEU A 326 -14.77 -21.83 -11.31
C LEU A 326 -16.17 -22.43 -11.20
N TRP A 327 -16.69 -22.54 -9.98
CA TRP A 327 -18.05 -23.00 -9.71
C TRP A 327 -18.97 -21.83 -9.38
N VAL A 328 -19.92 -21.56 -10.26
CA VAL A 328 -20.94 -20.51 -10.08
C VAL A 328 -22.30 -21.16 -10.05
N SER A 329 -23.02 -21.03 -8.93
CA SER A 329 -24.39 -21.53 -8.84
C SER A 329 -25.36 -20.70 -9.68
N ASN A 330 -26.50 -21.28 -10.08
CA ASN A 330 -27.43 -20.66 -11.04
C ASN A 330 -27.98 -19.28 -10.63
N ASP A 331 -28.09 -19.01 -9.32
CA ASP A 331 -28.60 -17.74 -8.79
C ASP A 331 -27.48 -16.79 -8.33
N ALA A 332 -26.23 -17.05 -8.72
CA ALA A 332 -25.11 -16.12 -8.53
C ALA A 332 -24.90 -15.30 -9.82
N SER A 333 -24.52 -14.02 -9.67
CA SER A 333 -24.36 -13.11 -10.81
C SER A 333 -23.01 -12.39 -10.80
N PHE A 334 -22.56 -12.01 -12.00
CA PHE A 334 -21.34 -11.23 -12.24
C PHE A 334 -21.64 -10.05 -13.14
N THR A 335 -20.98 -8.91 -12.91
CA THR A 335 -20.97 -7.80 -13.87
C THR A 335 -19.72 -7.82 -14.76
N GLY A 336 -18.64 -8.47 -14.33
CA GLY A 336 -17.39 -8.60 -15.07
C GLY A 336 -17.21 -9.97 -15.72
N THR A 337 -15.97 -10.25 -16.12
CA THR A 337 -15.55 -11.52 -16.73
C THR A 337 -15.37 -12.57 -15.66
N ALA A 338 -15.92 -13.77 -15.85
CA ALA A 338 -15.70 -14.91 -14.97
C ALA A 338 -15.10 -16.06 -15.79
N ALA A 339 -13.86 -16.46 -15.50
CA ALA A 339 -13.12 -17.44 -16.29
C ALA A 339 -12.17 -18.32 -15.45
N GLU A 340 -11.89 -19.51 -15.97
CA GLU A 340 -10.75 -20.33 -15.55
C GLU A 340 -9.54 -19.89 -16.38
N ASP A 341 -8.48 -19.43 -15.72
CA ASP A 341 -7.25 -18.97 -16.37
C ASP A 341 -6.08 -18.96 -15.38
N VAL A 342 -4.85 -18.87 -15.87
CA VAL A 342 -3.65 -18.82 -15.04
C VAL A 342 -3.71 -17.60 -14.11
N VAL A 343 -3.62 -17.88 -12.81
CA VAL A 343 -3.51 -16.90 -11.73
C VAL A 343 -2.26 -17.22 -10.95
N GLN A 344 -1.29 -16.31 -10.96
CA GLN A 344 -0.05 -16.48 -10.22
C GLN A 344 -0.26 -16.24 -8.73
N PRO A 345 0.36 -17.04 -7.84
CA PRO A 345 0.33 -16.78 -6.42
C PRO A 345 1.10 -15.50 -6.09
N ILE A 346 0.69 -14.81 -5.04
CA ILE A 346 1.38 -13.65 -4.47
C ILE A 346 2.09 -14.08 -3.19
N ASN A 347 3.38 -13.79 -3.08
CA ASN A 347 4.12 -14.03 -1.84
C ASN A 347 3.61 -13.11 -0.73
N LEU A 348 3.49 -13.65 0.47
CA LEU A 348 3.11 -12.89 1.66
C LEU A 348 4.37 -12.45 2.41
N PRO A 349 4.28 -11.37 3.22
CA PRO A 349 5.34 -10.97 4.13
C PRO A 349 5.83 -12.12 5.01
N SER A 350 7.11 -12.12 5.32
CA SER A 350 7.73 -13.11 6.21
C SER A 350 8.32 -12.47 7.49
N PRO A 351 7.48 -11.84 8.35
CA PRO A 351 7.96 -11.20 9.57
C PRO A 351 8.63 -12.23 10.48
N ASN A 352 9.85 -11.91 10.92
CA ASN A 352 10.63 -12.75 11.81
C ASN A 352 11.37 -11.88 12.82
N TYR A 353 10.81 -11.75 14.02
CA TYR A 353 11.32 -10.88 15.07
C TYR A 353 11.17 -11.52 16.44
N ASP A 354 12.09 -11.28 17.36
CA ASP A 354 11.91 -11.63 18.77
C ASP A 354 12.05 -10.37 19.62
N PHE A 355 10.92 -9.80 20.03
CA PHE A 355 10.89 -8.57 20.82
C PHE A 355 10.79 -8.89 22.30
N ASN A 356 11.64 -8.23 23.09
CA ASN A 356 11.59 -8.32 24.54
C ASN A 356 11.72 -6.92 25.14
N GLY A 357 10.79 -6.56 26.02
CA GLY A 357 10.73 -5.26 26.65
C GLY A 357 9.93 -5.31 27.95
N GLU A 358 9.69 -4.14 28.55
CA GLU A 358 8.95 -4.06 29.81
C GLU A 358 7.45 -4.32 29.62
N LYS A 359 6.84 -4.94 30.64
CA LYS A 359 5.39 -5.13 30.69
C LYS A 359 4.71 -3.79 30.95
N VAL A 360 3.69 -3.47 30.16
CA VAL A 360 2.88 -2.26 30.29
C VAL A 360 1.43 -2.65 30.56
N LEU A 361 0.78 -1.89 31.44
CA LEU A 361 -0.63 -2.07 31.77
C LEU A 361 -1.38 -0.76 31.55
N VAL A 362 -2.35 -0.77 30.64
CA VAL A 362 -3.31 0.32 30.46
C VAL A 362 -4.51 0.04 31.34
N GLU A 363 -4.64 0.84 32.39
CA GLU A 363 -5.71 0.67 33.39
C GLU A 363 -7.10 1.04 32.85
N SER A 364 -8.14 0.46 33.45
CA SER A 364 -9.52 0.66 33.03
C SER A 364 -9.92 2.14 33.09
N GLY A 365 -10.44 2.68 31.97
CA GLY A 365 -10.86 4.07 31.86
C GLY A 365 -9.75 5.10 31.75
N TYR A 366 -8.48 4.68 31.78
CA TYR A 366 -7.32 5.57 31.62
C TYR A 366 -6.80 5.56 30.18
N ILE A 367 -6.24 6.70 29.76
CA ILE A 367 -5.45 6.81 28.53
C ILE A 367 -3.99 6.66 28.89
N LEU A 368 -3.29 5.73 28.24
CA LEU A 368 -1.84 5.65 28.26
C LEU A 368 -1.31 5.90 26.86
N THR A 369 -0.49 6.94 26.72
CA THR A 369 0.26 7.19 25.48
C THR A 369 1.63 6.54 25.55
N LEU A 370 1.96 5.69 24.59
CA LEU A 370 3.31 5.14 24.41
C LEU A 370 4.05 5.91 23.33
N ALA A 371 5.36 6.06 23.50
CA ALA A 371 6.25 6.54 22.46
C ALA A 371 6.69 5.37 21.57
N PRO A 372 7.11 5.58 20.32
CA PRO A 372 7.71 4.54 19.48
C PRO A 372 8.84 3.82 20.23
N GLY A 373 8.95 2.50 20.06
CA GLY A 373 9.94 1.67 20.77
C GLY A 373 9.50 0.23 21.04
N THR A 374 10.30 -0.46 21.85
CA THR A 374 10.12 -1.89 22.16
C THR A 374 9.49 -2.11 23.53
N TYR A 375 8.53 -3.00 23.60
CA TYR A 375 7.71 -3.33 24.76
C TYR A 375 7.55 -4.84 24.90
N GLY A 376 7.37 -5.30 26.15
CA GLY A 376 7.03 -6.69 26.45
C GLY A 376 5.55 -6.94 26.19
N THR A 377 4.86 -7.48 27.21
CA THR A 377 3.39 -7.60 27.16
C THR A 377 2.74 -6.26 27.45
N VAL A 378 1.88 -5.80 26.55
CA VAL A 378 1.01 -4.64 26.75
C VAL A 378 -0.43 -5.13 26.90
N LEU A 379 -0.97 -4.96 28.11
CA LEU A 379 -2.34 -5.33 28.45
C LEU A 379 -3.22 -4.09 28.48
N VAL A 380 -4.27 -4.05 27.67
CA VAL A 380 -5.27 -2.99 27.66
C VAL A 380 -6.54 -3.48 28.32
N LYS A 381 -6.77 -3.06 29.56
CA LYS A 381 -7.97 -3.43 30.32
C LYS A 381 -9.23 -2.80 29.71
N SER A 382 -10.39 -3.34 30.09
CA SER A 382 -11.69 -2.82 29.65
C SER A 382 -11.79 -1.30 29.82
N LYS A 383 -12.23 -0.60 28.77
CA LYS A 383 -12.32 0.87 28.67
C LYS A 383 -11.00 1.64 28.77
N GLY A 384 -9.88 0.95 28.98
CA GLY A 384 -8.54 1.52 28.85
C GLY A 384 -8.25 1.89 27.40
N ILE A 385 -7.48 2.96 27.20
CA ILE A 385 -7.14 3.49 25.88
C ILE A 385 -5.62 3.46 25.73
N LEU A 386 -5.14 2.59 24.84
CA LEU A 386 -3.78 2.67 24.35
C LEU A 386 -3.73 3.71 23.24
N LYS A 387 -3.01 4.82 23.46
CA LYS A 387 -2.74 5.83 22.43
C LYS A 387 -1.30 5.69 21.92
N LEU A 388 -1.14 5.58 20.61
CA LEU A 388 0.16 5.59 19.93
C LEU A 388 0.25 6.85 19.05
N THR A 389 1.41 7.49 19.02
CA THR A 389 1.75 8.50 18.00
C THR A 389 2.42 7.85 16.80
N ALA A 390 2.54 8.57 15.68
CA ALA A 390 3.34 8.15 14.53
C ALA A 390 4.71 7.56 14.93
N GLY A 391 5.11 6.48 14.26
CA GLY A 391 6.37 5.76 14.48
C GLY A 391 6.20 4.25 14.63
N ASP A 392 7.32 3.57 14.90
CA ASP A 392 7.42 2.12 14.97
C ASP A 392 7.34 1.60 16.41
N TYR A 393 6.47 0.62 16.63
CA TYR A 393 6.27 -0.03 17.91
C TYR A 393 6.50 -1.53 17.77
N HIS A 394 7.24 -2.09 18.70
CA HIS A 394 7.62 -3.49 18.72
C HIS A 394 7.14 -4.12 20.03
N PHE A 395 6.08 -4.92 19.96
CA PHE A 395 5.46 -5.57 21.12
C PHE A 395 5.82 -7.05 21.15
N ARG A 396 6.11 -7.57 22.34
CA ARG A 396 6.08 -9.02 22.52
C ARG A 396 4.65 -9.52 22.38
N GLU A 397 3.76 -8.98 23.20
CA GLU A 397 2.33 -9.30 23.21
C GLU A 397 1.53 -7.99 23.30
N LEU A 398 0.45 -7.90 22.52
CA LEU A 398 -0.50 -6.79 22.58
C LEU A 398 -1.91 -7.35 22.72
N ILE A 399 -2.47 -7.22 23.93
CA ILE A 399 -3.71 -7.88 24.31
C ILE A 399 -4.71 -6.82 24.79
N PHE A 400 -5.84 -6.73 24.10
CA PHE A 400 -6.99 -5.94 24.54
C PHE A 400 -8.03 -6.85 25.19
N TYR A 401 -8.47 -6.49 26.39
CA TYR A 401 -9.69 -7.06 26.98
C TYR A 401 -10.94 -6.35 26.41
N ASP A 402 -12.10 -6.92 26.68
CA ASP A 402 -13.39 -6.42 26.19
C ASP A 402 -13.59 -4.93 26.48
N GLU A 403 -14.07 -4.19 25.49
CA GLU A 403 -14.23 -2.73 25.48
C GLU A 403 -12.92 -1.93 25.61
N GLY A 404 -11.76 -2.57 25.47
CA GLY A 404 -10.47 -1.90 25.32
C GLY A 404 -10.45 -1.01 24.06
N LYS A 405 -9.56 -0.02 24.02
CA LYS A 405 -9.53 0.97 22.93
C LYS A 405 -8.12 1.21 22.41
N PHE A 406 -8.00 1.26 21.09
CA PHE A 406 -6.78 1.59 20.37
C PHE A 406 -6.93 2.93 19.65
N TRP A 407 -6.07 3.90 19.98
CA TRP A 407 -6.03 5.21 19.34
C TRP A 407 -4.67 5.41 18.65
N ALA A 408 -4.68 5.75 17.37
CA ALA A 408 -3.48 6.14 16.63
C ALA A 408 -3.54 7.63 16.26
N ASP A 409 -2.49 8.37 16.56
CA ASP A 409 -2.30 9.76 16.14
C ASP A 409 -1.30 9.80 14.99
N VAL A 410 -1.83 9.93 13.77
CA VAL A 410 -1.08 9.87 12.51
C VAL A 410 -0.73 11.27 11.98
N THR A 411 -0.86 12.29 12.84
CA THR A 411 -0.60 13.70 12.48
C THR A 411 0.78 13.87 11.86
N ASN A 412 1.80 13.21 12.39
CA ASN A 412 3.20 13.35 11.96
C ASN A 412 3.72 12.15 11.15
N GLY A 413 2.83 11.32 10.60
CA GLY A 413 3.21 10.15 9.80
C GLY A 413 2.45 8.89 10.21
N PRO A 414 2.80 7.73 9.63
CA PRO A 414 2.13 6.47 9.91
C PRO A 414 2.50 5.87 11.27
N THR A 415 1.68 4.93 11.73
CA THR A 415 1.90 4.14 12.96
C THR A 415 2.05 2.66 12.61
N ASN A 416 3.22 2.09 12.90
CA ASN A 416 3.52 0.67 12.68
C ASN A 416 3.52 -0.09 14.01
N ILE A 417 2.74 -1.16 14.07
CA ILE A 417 2.59 -2.04 15.22
C ILE A 417 3.09 -3.42 14.83
N ASN A 418 4.26 -3.81 15.33
CA ASN A 418 4.87 -5.11 15.10
C ASN A 418 4.72 -5.98 16.35
N VAL A 419 4.18 -7.19 16.23
CA VAL A 419 3.92 -8.09 17.35
C VAL A 419 4.61 -9.44 17.13
N SER A 420 5.47 -9.84 18.06
CA SER A 420 6.27 -11.07 17.89
C SER A 420 5.60 -12.33 18.45
N HIS A 421 4.68 -12.24 19.41
CA HIS A 421 4.06 -13.42 20.02
C HIS A 421 2.53 -13.42 19.90
N GLU A 422 1.83 -12.58 20.67
CA GLU A 422 0.36 -12.60 20.74
C GLU A 422 -0.25 -11.24 20.41
N LEU A 423 -1.09 -11.17 19.39
CA LEU A 423 -2.00 -10.07 19.10
C LEU A 423 -3.43 -10.53 19.35
N LYS A 424 -4.10 -9.93 20.34
CA LYS A 424 -5.43 -10.36 20.77
C LYS A 424 -6.38 -9.19 20.98
N PHE A 425 -7.59 -9.34 20.46
CA PHE A 425 -8.69 -8.42 20.65
C PHE A 425 -9.83 -9.13 21.40
N GLY A 426 -10.26 -8.56 22.53
CA GLY A 426 -11.51 -8.92 23.20
C GLY A 426 -12.73 -8.45 22.40
N GLN A 427 -13.91 -8.40 23.03
CA GLN A 427 -15.15 -7.94 22.40
C GLN A 427 -15.24 -6.41 22.32
N LYS A 428 -15.91 -5.89 21.28
CA LYS A 428 -16.28 -4.46 21.16
C LYS A 428 -15.08 -3.51 21.31
N ILE A 429 -13.95 -3.85 20.67
CA ILE A 429 -12.75 -3.01 20.74
C ILE A 429 -13.01 -1.72 19.95
N GLY A 430 -12.70 -0.58 20.60
CA GLY A 430 -12.86 0.72 19.98
C GLY A 430 -11.58 1.17 19.27
N PHE A 431 -11.62 1.26 17.94
CA PHE A 431 -10.54 1.87 17.15
C PHE A 431 -10.82 3.34 16.88
N ARG A 432 -9.77 4.16 16.93
CA ARG A 432 -9.82 5.56 16.52
C ARG A 432 -8.49 5.96 15.87
N ILE A 433 -8.59 6.71 14.79
CA ILE A 433 -7.42 7.33 14.15
C ILE A 433 -7.63 8.84 14.21
N GLU A 434 -6.61 9.57 14.65
CA GLU A 434 -6.61 11.03 14.78
C GLU A 434 -5.59 11.62 13.80
N PRO A 435 -5.92 12.72 13.11
CA PRO A 435 -7.20 13.44 13.11
C PRO A 435 -8.22 12.91 12.09
N THR A 436 -7.85 11.89 11.30
CA THR A 436 -8.54 11.51 10.05
C THR A 436 -9.72 10.54 10.22
N GLY A 437 -9.90 9.94 11.40
CA GLY A 437 -10.96 8.96 11.63
C GLY A 437 -10.82 7.74 10.72
N GLU A 438 -11.95 7.18 10.27
CA GLU A 438 -12.00 5.99 9.41
C GLU A 438 -11.26 6.16 8.08
N ALA A 439 -11.12 7.40 7.59
CA ALA A 439 -10.37 7.69 6.37
C ALA A 439 -8.87 7.41 6.54
N GLY A 440 -8.33 7.47 7.77
CA GLY A 440 -6.92 7.23 8.07
C GLY A 440 -6.50 5.76 8.18
N SER A 441 -7.37 4.81 7.87
CA SER A 441 -7.07 3.37 8.01
C SER A 441 -5.79 2.94 7.27
N HIS A 442 -5.46 3.57 6.15
CA HIS A 442 -4.26 3.28 5.35
C HIS A 442 -2.95 3.76 6.00
N MET A 443 -3.01 4.43 7.16
CA MET A 443 -1.85 4.97 7.90
C MET A 443 -1.47 4.14 9.14
N VAL A 444 -2.20 3.05 9.42
CA VAL A 444 -1.98 2.19 10.60
C VAL A 444 -1.81 0.75 10.15
N THR A 445 -0.70 0.14 10.56
CA THR A 445 -0.38 -1.25 10.20
C THR A 445 -0.10 -2.10 11.41
N PHE A 446 -0.82 -3.20 11.56
CA PHE A 446 -0.52 -4.28 12.49
C PHE A 446 0.16 -5.41 11.73
N THR A 447 1.38 -5.76 12.10
CA THR A 447 2.13 -6.91 11.58
C THR A 447 2.40 -7.89 12.71
N THR A 448 2.14 -9.17 12.50
CA THR A 448 2.39 -10.22 13.49
C THR A 448 2.91 -11.50 12.85
N GLN A 449 3.79 -12.20 13.56
CA GLN A 449 4.28 -13.52 13.19
C GLN A 449 3.53 -14.66 13.92
N GLN A 450 2.46 -14.32 14.64
CA GLN A 450 1.62 -15.28 15.33
C GLN A 450 1.07 -16.33 14.34
N GLN A 451 0.98 -17.60 14.79
CA GLN A 451 0.48 -18.72 13.98
C GLN A 451 -0.95 -19.16 14.35
N HIS A 452 -1.42 -18.80 15.55
CA HIS A 452 -2.78 -19.08 15.97
C HIS A 452 -3.74 -17.99 15.51
N GLU A 453 -5.04 -18.29 15.60
CA GLU A 453 -6.10 -17.41 15.12
C GLU A 453 -6.08 -16.01 15.75
N ILE A 454 -6.43 -15.01 14.94
CA ILE A 454 -6.75 -13.64 15.35
C ILE A 454 -8.23 -13.40 15.04
N SER A 455 -9.03 -13.21 16.08
CA SER A 455 -10.47 -12.98 15.95
C SER A 455 -10.76 -11.49 16.08
N ILE A 456 -11.46 -10.93 15.09
CA ILE A 456 -12.09 -9.61 15.14
C ILE A 456 -13.54 -9.85 15.53
N THR A 457 -13.81 -9.63 16.81
CA THR A 457 -15.03 -10.07 17.50
C THR A 457 -16.20 -9.10 17.32
N ASP A 458 -17.38 -9.52 17.79
CA ASP A 458 -18.63 -8.75 17.69
C ASP A 458 -18.49 -7.29 18.17
N GLY A 459 -19.09 -6.40 17.38
CA GLY A 459 -19.15 -4.95 17.62
C GLY A 459 -17.82 -4.21 17.44
N THR A 460 -16.76 -4.89 17.01
CA THR A 460 -15.47 -4.25 16.69
C THR A 460 -15.50 -3.65 15.28
N VAL A 461 -15.08 -2.38 15.18
CA VAL A 461 -14.76 -1.74 13.89
C VAL A 461 -13.24 -1.64 13.79
N PHE A 462 -12.61 -2.56 13.08
CA PHE A 462 -11.16 -2.56 12.88
C PHE A 462 -10.79 -1.61 11.74
N LEU A 463 -9.75 -0.79 11.96
CA LEU A 463 -9.24 0.17 10.98
C LEU A 463 -7.73 -0.03 10.81
N GLY A 464 -7.28 -0.46 9.63
CA GLY A 464 -5.85 -0.66 9.40
C GLY A 464 -5.50 -1.77 8.41
N TRP A 465 -4.19 -1.94 8.22
CA TRP A 465 -3.63 -3.19 7.72
C TRP A 465 -3.53 -4.21 8.85
N LEU A 466 -3.87 -5.46 8.57
CA LEU A 466 -3.58 -6.62 9.41
C LEU A 466 -2.76 -7.63 8.62
N ILE A 467 -1.45 -7.63 8.83
CA ILE A 467 -0.47 -8.52 8.20
C ILE A 467 -0.15 -9.64 9.20
N ALA A 468 -0.81 -10.78 9.04
CA ALA A 468 -0.72 -11.97 9.88
C ALA A 468 -0.50 -13.24 9.03
N PRO A 469 0.60 -13.31 8.26
CA PRO A 469 0.80 -14.27 7.17
C PRO A 469 0.80 -15.74 7.60
N TYR A 470 0.99 -16.03 8.89
CA TYR A 470 1.00 -17.39 9.43
C TYR A 470 -0.28 -17.76 10.20
N ALA A 471 -1.17 -16.80 10.46
CA ALA A 471 -2.39 -16.97 11.23
C ALA A 471 -3.63 -17.11 10.35
N LYS A 472 -4.67 -17.72 10.92
CA LYS A 472 -6.04 -17.51 10.46
C LYS A 472 -6.56 -16.20 11.02
N VAL A 473 -7.20 -15.37 10.19
CA VAL A 473 -7.95 -14.19 10.63
C VAL A 473 -9.44 -14.47 10.49
N GLU A 474 -10.18 -14.30 11.57
CA GLU A 474 -11.63 -14.50 11.61
C GLU A 474 -12.35 -13.18 11.91
N LEU A 475 -13.26 -12.78 11.01
CA LEU A 475 -14.19 -11.68 11.25
C LEU A 475 -15.50 -12.29 11.76
N GLU A 476 -15.79 -12.12 13.04
CA GLU A 476 -16.98 -12.67 13.68
C GLU A 476 -18.23 -11.85 13.33
N TRP A 477 -19.39 -12.36 13.75
CA TRP A 477 -20.68 -11.71 13.50
C TRP A 477 -20.69 -10.25 13.93
N GLY A 478 -21.24 -9.36 13.09
CA GLY A 478 -21.40 -7.95 13.40
C GLY A 478 -20.13 -7.10 13.37
N SER A 479 -18.95 -7.70 13.16
CA SER A 479 -17.70 -6.96 13.00
C SER A 479 -17.66 -6.19 11.67
N ILE A 480 -16.94 -5.06 11.67
CA ILE A 480 -16.63 -4.28 10.46
C ILE A 480 -15.11 -4.17 10.35
N PHE A 481 -14.58 -4.50 9.18
CA PHE A 481 -13.17 -4.33 8.88
C PHE A 481 -13.00 -3.30 7.75
N LYS A 482 -12.26 -2.22 7.99
CA LYS A 482 -11.85 -1.26 6.94
C LYS A 482 -10.34 -1.29 6.77
N GLY A 483 -9.90 -1.83 5.64
CA GLY A 483 -8.50 -1.84 5.24
C GLY A 483 -8.10 -3.07 4.45
N SER A 484 -6.96 -3.66 4.83
CA SER A 484 -6.41 -4.85 4.19
C SER A 484 -6.08 -5.96 5.20
N ILE A 485 -6.43 -7.20 4.86
CA ILE A 485 -6.07 -8.41 5.61
C ILE A 485 -5.11 -9.23 4.75
N VAL A 486 -3.94 -9.55 5.30
CA VAL A 486 -2.96 -10.46 4.70
C VAL A 486 -2.74 -11.61 5.67
N ALA A 487 -3.17 -12.82 5.35
CA ALA A 487 -3.19 -13.93 6.31
C ALA A 487 -2.97 -15.31 5.68
N ARG A 488 -2.79 -16.35 6.49
CA ARG A 488 -2.79 -17.72 5.97
C ARG A 488 -4.17 -18.10 5.47
N ASP A 489 -5.15 -17.91 6.35
CA ASP A 489 -6.58 -18.14 6.10
C ASP A 489 -7.36 -16.88 6.49
N VAL A 490 -8.42 -16.56 5.74
CA VAL A 490 -9.38 -15.54 6.13
C VAL A 490 -10.78 -16.12 6.13
N PHE A 491 -11.45 -16.03 7.28
CA PHE A 491 -12.85 -16.43 7.45
C PHE A 491 -13.69 -15.20 7.78
N VAL A 492 -14.64 -14.88 6.90
CA VAL A 492 -15.63 -13.81 7.10
C VAL A 492 -16.94 -14.47 7.51
N GLY A 493 -17.24 -14.37 8.80
CA GLY A 493 -18.43 -14.91 9.42
C GLY A 493 -19.70 -14.20 8.96
N LYS A 494 -20.84 -14.80 9.31
CA LYS A 494 -22.16 -14.28 8.94
C LYS A 494 -22.35 -12.85 9.44
N GLY A 495 -22.74 -11.93 8.56
CA GLY A 495 -23.07 -10.55 8.94
C GLY A 495 -21.87 -9.66 9.24
N ALA A 496 -20.64 -10.16 9.10
CA ALA A 496 -19.44 -9.32 9.04
C ALA A 496 -19.36 -8.59 7.69
N ASN A 497 -18.89 -7.35 7.73
CA ASN A 497 -18.60 -6.56 6.52
C ASN A 497 -17.12 -6.24 6.46
N PHE A 498 -16.54 -6.27 5.27
CA PHE A 498 -15.18 -5.76 5.04
C PHE A 498 -15.16 -4.85 3.83
N VAL A 499 -14.38 -3.77 3.90
CA VAL A 499 -14.21 -2.80 2.82
C VAL A 499 -12.76 -2.35 2.74
N SER A 500 -12.31 -1.94 1.56
CA SER A 500 -10.94 -1.45 1.35
C SER A 500 -10.68 -0.13 2.10
N HIS A 501 -9.41 0.29 2.13
CA HIS A 501 -9.02 1.58 2.68
C HIS A 501 -9.69 2.76 1.96
N GLY A 502 -9.84 2.66 0.64
CA GLY A 502 -10.43 3.65 -0.25
C GLY A 502 -11.96 3.78 -0.15
N TYR A 503 -12.64 2.92 0.61
CA TYR A 503 -14.08 3.05 0.85
C TYR A 503 -14.42 4.42 1.45
N ASP A 504 -15.27 5.18 0.76
CA ASP A 504 -15.53 6.58 1.05
C ASP A 504 -16.88 6.85 1.72
N LYS A 505 -17.73 5.82 1.85
CA LYS A 505 -19.03 5.94 2.52
C LYS A 505 -18.93 5.68 4.03
N PRO A 506 -19.87 6.20 4.82
CA PRO A 506 -19.90 5.96 6.26
C PRO A 506 -20.05 4.48 6.60
N LEU A 507 -19.19 3.95 7.48
CA LEU A 507 -19.25 2.53 7.88
C LEU A 507 -20.55 2.17 8.63
N ASN A 508 -21.20 3.15 9.26
CA ASN A 508 -22.47 2.96 9.97
C ASN A 508 -23.68 2.75 9.02
N GLU A 509 -23.53 3.02 7.72
CA GLU A 509 -24.52 2.78 6.67
C GLU A 509 -24.39 1.39 6.02
N LEU A 510 -23.35 0.63 6.36
CA LEU A 510 -23.19 -0.74 5.87
C LEU A 510 -24.38 -1.62 6.29
N PRO A 511 -24.82 -2.56 5.43
CA PRO A 511 -25.91 -3.47 5.77
C PRO A 511 -25.63 -4.23 7.07
N LYS A 512 -26.64 -4.27 7.93
CA LYS A 512 -26.57 -4.98 9.21
C LYS A 512 -27.35 -6.29 9.12
N PRO A 513 -26.86 -7.37 9.74
CA PRO A 513 -27.61 -8.61 9.84
C PRO A 513 -28.96 -8.36 10.55
N GLU A 514 -30.03 -8.99 10.05
CA GLU A 514 -31.40 -8.82 10.59
C GLU A 514 -31.49 -9.24 12.08
N LYS A 515 -30.73 -10.26 12.50
CA LYS A 515 -30.55 -10.73 13.89
C LYS A 515 -29.22 -11.47 14.06
N GLU A 516 -28.68 -11.46 15.27
CA GLU A 516 -27.63 -12.39 15.70
C GLU A 516 -28.14 -13.82 15.55
N PRO A 517 -27.34 -14.78 15.04
CA PRO A 517 -27.70 -16.18 15.17
C PRO A 517 -27.84 -16.48 16.67
N GLU A 518 -29.06 -16.81 17.12
CA GLU A 518 -29.24 -17.30 18.49
C GLU A 518 -28.26 -18.47 18.67
N GLU A 519 -27.32 -18.36 19.61
CA GLU A 519 -26.51 -19.51 20.03
C GLU A 519 -27.53 -20.60 20.38
N PHE A 520 -27.52 -21.70 19.62
CA PHE A 520 -28.15 -22.92 20.08
C PHE A 520 -27.33 -23.42 21.27
N VAL A 521 -27.62 -22.86 22.44
CA VAL A 521 -27.30 -23.51 23.70
C VAL A 521 -28.11 -24.79 23.66
N LEU A 522 -27.45 -25.90 23.34
CA LEU A 522 -27.90 -27.21 23.79
C LEU A 522 -27.84 -27.14 25.32
N ILE A 523 -28.91 -26.64 25.93
CA ILE A 523 -29.19 -26.95 27.31
C ILE A 523 -29.41 -28.46 27.28
N ALA A 524 -28.40 -29.20 27.69
CA ALA A 524 -28.63 -30.55 28.18
C ALA A 524 -29.46 -30.40 29.46
N ASP A 525 -30.75 -30.12 29.29
CA ASP A 525 -31.71 -30.38 30.33
C ASP A 525 -31.73 -31.90 30.47
N GLU A 526 -31.43 -32.36 31.67
CA GLU A 526 -31.72 -33.72 32.09
C GLU A 526 -33.16 -34.06 31.67
N ASP A 527 -33.32 -35.25 31.07
CA ASP A 527 -34.58 -35.84 30.58
C ASP A 527 -35.03 -35.51 29.14
N ILE A 528 -34.23 -35.93 28.15
CA ILE A 528 -34.80 -36.34 26.86
C ILE A 528 -35.43 -37.74 27.01
N VAL A 529 -36.73 -37.76 27.32
CA VAL A 529 -37.57 -38.95 27.13
C VAL A 529 -37.90 -39.06 25.64
N ILE A 530 -37.20 -39.94 24.93
CA ILE A 530 -37.59 -40.36 23.59
C ILE A 530 -38.88 -41.19 23.71
N LYS A 531 -40.04 -40.57 23.48
CA LYS A 531 -41.26 -41.33 23.17
C LYS A 531 -41.17 -41.78 21.72
N ALA A 532 -40.68 -43.00 21.52
CA ALA A 532 -40.85 -43.72 20.28
C ALA A 532 -42.36 -43.93 20.02
N ALA A 533 -42.85 -43.39 18.91
CA ALA A 533 -44.13 -43.78 18.34
C ALA A 533 -44.04 -45.25 17.94
N GLY A 534 -45.10 -46.00 18.24
CA GLY A 534 -45.06 -47.45 18.37
C GLY A 534 -44.65 -48.19 17.11
N GLU A 535 -43.85 -49.22 17.31
CA GLU A 535 -43.96 -50.50 16.62
C GLU A 535 -43.28 -51.57 17.48
N THR A 536 -44.06 -52.59 17.82
CA THR A 536 -43.69 -53.77 18.60
C THR A 536 -42.60 -54.59 17.90
N TYR A 537 -41.49 -54.88 18.60
CA TYR A 537 -40.75 -56.14 18.40
C TYR A 537 -40.14 -56.65 19.71
N GLY A 538 -40.61 -57.84 20.11
CA GLY A 538 -39.82 -58.99 20.58
C GLY A 538 -38.82 -58.83 21.72
N ASN A 539 -39.15 -59.47 22.84
CA ASN A 539 -38.30 -59.89 23.96
C ASN A 539 -36.83 -60.17 23.61
N LEU A 540 -35.93 -59.63 24.44
CA LEU A 540 -34.63 -60.25 24.73
C LEU A 540 -34.62 -60.68 26.21
N HIS A 541 -34.43 -61.99 26.39
CA HIS A 541 -34.23 -62.64 27.67
C HIS A 541 -32.93 -62.17 28.35
N ALA A 542 -33.03 -62.00 29.67
CA ALA A 542 -32.03 -62.03 30.75
C ALA A 542 -30.57 -61.67 30.45
#